data_AF-A0A117STP3-F1
#
_entry.id   AF-A0A117STP3-F1
#
_cell.length_a   1.000
_cell.length_b   1.000
_cell.length_c   1.000
_cell.angle_alpha   90.00
_cell.angle_beta   90.00
_cell.angle_gamma   90.00
#
_symmetry.space_group_name_H-M   'P 1'
#
loop_
_entity.id
_entity.type
_entity.pdbx_description
1 polymer ?
#
loop_
_entity_poly.entity_id
_entity_poly.type
_entity_poly.pdbx_seq_one_letter_code
_entity_poly.pdbx_strand_id
1 'polypeptide(L)'
;MWVVKNPYIGPRIRGVKARLISMDQLRNLVFSASIDDFASSLAQTSYRAVAEKITKETPPNVVSELIEGLVIGELWGMASTMPGEVKDVLRLYLLRHEVDNIKTIIRLMLSGQYSRERAEKSIRWFIEDALGRRFILGDLLNANNIDELTSRLTAQRTNPVITWVKAMDIVRNNPGFDELSTKQCLIGHGLSRLRRPPTQLRRFQSSWSISTT
;
A
#
# COMPACT_ATOMS: atom_id res chain seq x y z
N MET A 1 -10.67 11.19 23.49
CA MET A 1 -10.69 12.27 22.48
C MET A 1 -9.43 12.18 21.62
N TRP A 2 -9.52 11.68 20.38
CA TRP A 2 -8.36 11.42 19.49
C TRP A 2 -7.59 12.69 19.10
N VAL A 3 -8.30 13.82 18.99
CA VAL A 3 -7.72 15.14 18.65
C VAL A 3 -6.74 15.65 19.72
N VAL A 4 -6.93 15.26 20.98
CA VAL A 4 -6.04 15.67 22.10
C VAL A 4 -4.73 14.89 22.09
N LYS A 5 -4.74 13.62 21.65
CA LYS A 5 -3.53 12.79 21.62
C LYS A 5 -2.59 13.17 20.47
N ASN A 6 -3.12 13.57 19.32
CA ASN A 6 -2.33 13.78 18.10
C ASN A 6 -2.72 15.07 17.33
N PRO A 7 -2.52 16.27 17.91
CA PRO A 7 -3.02 17.53 17.35
C PRO A 7 -2.38 17.90 15.99
N TYR A 8 -1.18 17.39 15.71
CA TYR A 8 -0.42 17.70 14.50
C TYR A 8 -0.92 16.99 13.23
N ILE A 9 -1.74 15.95 13.37
CA ILE A 9 -2.21 15.14 12.23
C ILE A 9 -3.25 15.93 11.42
N GLY A 10 -4.19 16.59 12.09
CA GLY A 10 -5.27 17.33 11.45
C GLY A 10 -4.76 18.40 10.47
N PRO A 11 -3.88 19.33 10.89
CA PRO A 11 -3.27 20.31 10.00
C PRO A 11 -2.52 19.69 8.81
N ARG A 12 -1.77 18.60 9.03
CA ARG A 12 -1.01 17.91 7.96
C ARG A 12 -1.93 17.28 6.92
N ILE A 13 -2.95 16.55 7.35
CA ILE A 13 -3.95 15.97 6.44
C ILE A 13 -4.67 17.07 5.65
N ARG A 14 -5.02 18.19 6.31
CA ARG A 14 -5.62 19.33 5.61
C ARG A 14 -4.67 19.94 4.58
N GLY A 15 -3.39 20.07 4.89
CA GLY A 15 -2.36 20.53 3.95
C GLY A 15 -2.25 19.62 2.73
N VAL A 16 -2.24 18.30 2.91
CA VAL A 16 -2.26 17.34 1.79
C VAL A 16 -3.55 17.44 0.99
N LYS A 17 -4.71 17.55 1.66
CA LYS A 17 -6.01 17.69 0.99
C LYS A 17 -6.11 18.95 0.15
N ALA A 18 -5.52 20.06 0.61
CA ALA A 18 -5.51 21.33 -0.11
C ALA A 18 -4.71 21.27 -1.42
N ARG A 19 -3.83 20.27 -1.58
CA ARG A 19 -3.05 20.04 -2.80
C ARG A 19 -3.75 19.16 -3.84
N LEU A 20 -4.91 18.58 -3.51
CA LEU A 20 -5.68 17.80 -4.46
C LEU A 20 -6.08 18.68 -5.64
N ILE A 21 -6.07 18.08 -6.84
CA ILE A 21 -6.49 18.75 -8.07
C ILE A 21 -7.94 19.19 -7.91
N SER A 22 -8.18 20.49 -8.07
CA SER A 22 -9.52 21.07 -8.08
C SER A 22 -10.29 20.68 -9.35
N MET A 23 -11.62 20.82 -9.33
CA MET A 23 -12.43 20.46 -10.49
C MET A 23 -12.06 21.26 -11.76
N ASP A 24 -11.69 22.54 -11.60
CA ASP A 24 -11.30 23.38 -12.73
C ASP A 24 -9.93 22.98 -13.29
N GLN A 25 -8.98 22.63 -12.43
CA GLN A 25 -7.70 22.04 -12.86
C GLN A 25 -7.91 20.69 -13.56
N LEU A 26 -8.82 19.85 -13.06
CA LEU A 26 -9.17 18.59 -13.69
C LEU A 26 -9.77 18.80 -15.08
N ARG A 27 -10.65 19.79 -15.24
CA ARG A 27 -11.21 20.16 -16.56
C ARG A 27 -10.11 20.58 -17.53
N ASN A 28 -9.17 21.42 -17.09
CA ASN A 28 -8.05 21.84 -17.93
C ASN A 28 -7.19 20.64 -18.38
N LEU A 29 -6.98 19.66 -17.50
CA LEU A 29 -6.28 18.41 -17.84
C LEU A 29 -7.07 17.53 -18.82
N VAL A 30 -8.40 17.45 -18.69
CA VAL A 30 -9.23 16.64 -19.58
C VAL A 30 -9.33 17.25 -20.99
N PHE A 31 -9.38 18.58 -21.07
CA PHE A 31 -9.52 19.31 -22.33
C PHE A 31 -8.17 19.73 -22.96
N SER A 32 -7.04 19.23 -22.44
CA SER A 32 -5.73 19.49 -23.04
C SER A 32 -5.66 18.91 -24.46
N ALA A 33 -5.23 19.71 -25.43
CA ALA A 33 -5.17 19.32 -26.83
C ALA A 33 -3.97 18.41 -27.17
N SER A 34 -2.93 18.41 -26.33
CA SER A 34 -1.71 17.63 -26.52
C SER A 34 -1.14 17.13 -25.20
N ILE A 35 -0.22 16.15 -25.27
CA ILE A 35 0.55 15.68 -24.11
C ILE A 35 1.39 16.80 -23.50
N ASP A 36 1.91 17.71 -24.33
CA ASP A 36 2.71 18.85 -23.87
C ASP A 36 1.83 19.84 -23.08
N ASP A 37 0.60 20.09 -23.53
CA ASP A 37 -0.39 20.92 -22.82
C ASP A 37 -0.87 20.25 -21.53
N PHE A 38 -1.07 18.93 -21.57
CA PHE A 38 -1.41 18.13 -20.38
C PHE A 38 -0.30 18.22 -19.33
N ALA A 39 0.96 17.98 -19.73
CA ALA A 39 2.10 18.06 -18.85
C ALA A 39 2.28 19.48 -18.29
N SER A 40 2.10 20.51 -19.12
CA SER A 40 2.16 21.91 -18.69
C SER A 40 1.07 22.25 -17.67
N SER A 41 -0.15 21.79 -17.88
CA SER A 41 -1.27 21.97 -16.95
C SER A 41 -1.04 21.22 -15.64
N LEU A 42 -0.50 19.99 -15.71
CA LEU A 42 -0.15 19.19 -14.56
C LEU A 42 1.01 19.82 -13.76
N ALA A 43 1.95 20.47 -14.44
CA ALA A 43 3.09 21.16 -13.84
C ALA A 43 2.68 22.37 -12.98
N GLN A 44 1.50 22.95 -13.23
CA GLN A 44 0.93 24.02 -12.41
C GLN A 44 0.26 23.51 -11.12
N THR A 45 0.22 22.20 -10.91
CA THR A 45 -0.35 21.57 -9.71
C THR A 45 0.77 21.05 -8.80
N SER A 46 0.42 20.37 -7.70
CA SER A 46 1.42 19.71 -6.85
C SER A 46 2.13 18.51 -7.52
N TYR A 47 1.73 18.14 -8.73
CA TYR A 47 2.29 17.02 -9.50
C TYR A 47 3.43 17.43 -10.45
N ARG A 48 4.01 18.63 -10.27
CA ARG A 48 5.11 19.15 -11.12
C ARG A 48 6.26 18.17 -11.34
N ALA A 49 6.73 17.52 -10.28
CA ALA A 49 7.83 16.56 -10.38
C ALA A 49 7.50 15.33 -11.25
N VAL A 50 6.22 15.01 -11.44
CA VAL A 50 5.76 13.97 -12.36
C VAL A 50 5.62 14.55 -13.76
N ALA A 51 5.02 15.74 -13.90
CA ALA A 51 4.85 16.41 -15.19
C ALA A 51 6.17 16.59 -15.95
N GLU A 52 7.26 16.95 -15.25
CA GLU A 52 8.60 17.10 -15.85
C GLU A 52 9.18 15.80 -16.41
N LYS A 53 8.63 14.64 -16.05
CA LYS A 53 9.05 13.32 -16.53
C LYS A 53 8.17 12.76 -17.65
N ILE A 54 7.06 13.42 -17.95
CA ILE A 54 6.13 12.97 -18.99
C ILE A 54 6.64 13.45 -20.34
N THR A 55 6.84 12.52 -21.26
CA THR A 55 7.16 12.78 -22.67
C THR A 55 6.10 12.17 -23.58
N LYS A 56 6.10 12.52 -24.87
CA LYS A 56 5.20 11.94 -25.89
C LYS A 56 5.32 10.41 -26.00
N GLU A 57 6.48 9.87 -25.69
CA GLU A 57 6.77 8.43 -25.74
C GLU A 57 6.39 7.72 -24.43
N THR A 58 6.05 8.47 -23.38
CA THR A 58 5.74 7.88 -22.08
C THR A 58 4.36 7.22 -22.14
N PRO A 59 4.28 5.90 -21.92
CA PRO A 59 3.00 5.21 -21.99
C PRO A 59 2.13 5.53 -20.76
N PRO A 60 0.78 5.52 -20.88
CA PRO A 60 -0.11 5.97 -19.80
C PRO A 60 0.03 5.20 -18.46
N ASN A 61 0.43 3.93 -18.52
CA ASN A 61 0.71 3.11 -17.34
C ASN A 61 1.92 3.64 -16.55
N VAL A 62 2.97 4.07 -17.24
CA VAL A 62 4.16 4.67 -16.59
C VAL A 62 3.80 6.01 -15.94
N VAL A 63 2.96 6.82 -16.60
CA VAL A 63 2.45 8.06 -15.99
C VAL A 63 1.67 7.75 -14.70
N SER A 64 0.81 6.73 -14.74
CA SER A 64 0.03 6.30 -13.57
C SER A 64 0.94 5.84 -12.43
N GLU A 65 1.99 5.08 -12.72
CA GLU A 65 2.98 4.63 -11.73
C GLU A 65 3.77 5.80 -11.12
N LEU A 66 4.15 6.80 -11.92
CA LEU A 66 4.84 7.99 -11.43
C LEU A 66 3.96 8.80 -10.47
N ILE A 67 2.66 8.94 -10.79
CA ILE A 67 1.68 9.61 -9.94
C ILE A 67 1.47 8.82 -8.64
N GLU A 68 1.21 7.51 -8.73
CA GLU A 68 1.03 6.64 -7.56
C GLU A 68 2.27 6.68 -6.65
N GLY A 69 3.46 6.62 -7.25
CA GLY A 69 4.74 6.67 -6.54
C GLY A 69 4.95 8.00 -5.80
N LEU A 70 4.65 9.14 -6.43
CA LEU A 70 4.70 10.44 -5.77
C LEU A 70 3.78 10.47 -4.54
N VAL A 71 2.51 10.08 -4.72
CA VAL A 71 1.50 10.12 -3.65
C VAL A 71 1.90 9.23 -2.48
N ILE A 72 2.40 8.01 -2.75
CA ILE A 72 2.84 7.09 -1.71
C ILE A 72 4.10 7.58 -1.01
N GLY A 73 5.05 8.14 -1.75
CA GLY A 73 6.25 8.75 -1.18
C GLY A 73 5.91 9.87 -0.19
N GLU A 74 4.99 10.76 -0.56
CA GLU A 74 4.54 11.84 0.32
C GLU A 74 3.77 11.35 1.53
N LEU A 75 2.86 10.38 1.33
CA LEU A 75 2.07 9.80 2.39
C LEU A 75 2.95 9.08 3.42
N TRP A 76 3.93 8.31 2.94
CA TRP A 76 4.91 7.64 3.79
C TRP A 76 5.87 8.61 4.47
N GLY A 77 6.38 9.60 3.74
CA GLY A 77 7.21 10.67 4.31
C GLY A 77 6.51 11.40 5.44
N MET A 78 5.22 11.72 5.26
CA MET A 78 4.39 12.30 6.30
C MET A 78 4.24 11.36 7.51
N ALA A 79 3.88 10.10 7.29
CA ALA A 79 3.66 9.12 8.36
C ALA A 79 4.93 8.73 9.11
N SER A 80 6.10 8.81 8.48
CA SER A 80 7.39 8.54 9.14
C SER A 80 7.64 9.45 10.35
N THR A 81 7.05 10.64 10.33
CA THR A 81 7.13 11.66 11.39
C THR A 81 5.93 11.66 12.34
N MET A 82 4.97 10.74 12.12
CA MET A 82 3.78 10.61 12.96
C MET A 82 3.98 9.60 14.10
N PRO A 83 3.12 9.66 15.14
CA PRO A 83 3.07 8.65 16.20
C PRO A 83 2.95 7.22 15.65
N GLY A 84 3.55 6.26 16.37
CA GLY A 84 3.69 4.87 15.93
C GLY A 84 2.38 4.23 15.46
N GLU A 85 1.27 4.48 16.17
CA GLU A 85 -0.05 3.95 15.83
C GLU A 85 -0.50 4.32 14.41
N VAL A 86 -0.22 5.56 13.97
CA VAL A 86 -0.65 6.07 12.66
C VAL A 86 0.29 5.59 11.57
N LYS A 87 1.59 5.54 11.88
CA LYS A 87 2.60 4.93 11.03
C LYS A 87 2.29 3.45 10.77
N ASP A 88 1.84 2.72 11.78
CA ASP A 88 1.49 1.30 11.68
C ASP A 88 0.25 1.08 10.81
N VAL A 89 -0.79 1.91 10.95
CA VAL A 89 -1.98 1.86 10.10
C VAL A 89 -1.61 2.11 8.63
N LEU A 90 -0.80 3.14 8.36
CA LEU A 90 -0.37 3.41 6.98
C LEU A 90 0.53 2.30 6.45
N ARG A 91 1.46 1.80 7.26
CA ARG A 91 2.31 0.67 6.88
C ARG A 91 1.44 -0.53 6.48
N LEU A 92 0.43 -0.85 7.28
CA LEU A 92 -0.49 -1.96 7.00
C LEU A 92 -1.31 -1.73 5.72
N TYR A 93 -1.71 -0.49 5.45
CA TYR A 93 -2.34 -0.12 4.18
C TYR A 93 -1.40 -0.36 2.99
N LEU A 94 -0.13 0.08 3.06
CA LEU A 94 0.84 -0.09 1.98
C LEU A 94 1.20 -1.56 1.74
N LEU A 95 1.28 -2.37 2.81
CA LEU A 95 1.53 -3.82 2.71
C LEU A 95 0.46 -4.58 1.91
N ARG A 96 -0.75 -4.02 1.74
CA ARG A 96 -1.76 -4.58 0.83
C ARG A 96 -1.26 -4.66 -0.62
N HIS A 97 -0.37 -3.76 -1.03
CA HIS A 97 0.11 -3.76 -2.40
C HIS A 97 1.33 -4.65 -2.62
N GLU A 98 2.15 -4.89 -1.58
CA GLU A 98 3.17 -5.96 -1.60
C GLU A 98 2.50 -7.30 -1.95
N VAL A 99 1.32 -7.51 -1.36
CA VAL A 99 0.47 -8.64 -1.64
C VAL A 99 0.00 -8.70 -3.10
N ASP A 100 -0.36 -7.56 -3.70
CA ASP A 100 -0.74 -7.52 -5.12
C ASP A 100 0.47 -7.78 -6.03
N ASN A 101 1.67 -7.34 -5.65
CA ASN A 101 2.92 -7.68 -6.33
C ASN A 101 3.19 -9.20 -6.30
N ILE A 102 3.03 -9.84 -5.13
CA ILE A 102 3.18 -11.30 -4.99
C ILE A 102 2.18 -12.04 -5.88
N LYS A 103 0.90 -11.61 -5.92
CA LYS A 103 -0.08 -12.21 -6.83
C LYS A 103 0.33 -12.08 -8.29
N THR A 104 0.87 -10.94 -8.69
CA THR A 104 1.35 -10.72 -10.06
C THR A 104 2.45 -11.73 -10.40
N ILE A 105 3.43 -11.94 -9.51
CA ILE A 105 4.48 -12.95 -9.68
C ILE A 105 3.87 -14.36 -9.85
N ILE A 106 2.95 -14.75 -8.97
CA ILE A 106 2.29 -16.06 -9.02
C ILE A 106 1.52 -16.25 -10.33
N ARG A 107 0.78 -15.23 -10.78
CA ARG A 107 0.04 -15.29 -12.06
C ARG A 107 0.97 -15.48 -13.25
N LEU A 108 2.12 -14.82 -13.26
CA LEU A 108 3.14 -15.01 -14.30
C LEU A 108 3.72 -16.43 -14.27
N MET A 109 3.97 -16.99 -13.08
CA MET A 109 4.42 -18.38 -12.93
C MET A 109 3.36 -19.39 -13.40
N LEU A 110 2.10 -19.24 -12.97
CA LEU A 110 1.00 -20.14 -13.34
C LEU A 110 0.67 -20.11 -14.84
N SER A 111 0.82 -18.94 -15.48
CA SER A 111 0.59 -18.80 -16.92
C SER A 111 1.77 -19.29 -17.78
N GLY A 112 2.87 -19.74 -17.15
CA GLY A 112 4.10 -20.13 -17.87
C GLY A 112 4.81 -18.95 -18.54
N GLN A 113 4.43 -17.72 -18.21
CA GLN A 113 4.98 -16.49 -18.79
C GLN A 113 6.02 -15.82 -17.88
N TYR A 114 6.49 -16.54 -16.87
CA TYR A 114 7.44 -16.02 -15.92
C TYR A 114 8.81 -15.82 -16.57
N SER A 115 9.23 -14.56 -16.59
CA SER A 115 10.60 -14.14 -16.78
C SER A 115 10.85 -13.04 -15.77
N ARG A 116 12.05 -13.01 -15.18
CA ARG A 116 12.43 -11.98 -14.21
C ARG A 116 12.19 -10.58 -14.75
N GLU A 117 12.65 -10.29 -15.97
CA GLU A 117 12.48 -8.98 -16.60
C GLU A 117 11.02 -8.57 -16.74
N ARG A 118 10.15 -9.55 -17.05
CA ARG A 118 8.72 -9.31 -17.21
C ARG A 118 8.04 -9.09 -15.86
N ALA A 119 8.43 -9.86 -14.84
CA ALA A 119 7.94 -9.68 -13.49
C ALA A 119 8.38 -8.33 -12.92
N GLU A 120 9.64 -7.91 -13.12
CA GLU A 120 10.14 -6.61 -12.71
C GLU A 120 9.34 -5.45 -13.33
N LYS A 121 8.93 -5.56 -14.60
CA LYS A 121 8.08 -4.57 -15.28
C LYS A 121 6.62 -4.57 -14.81
N SER A 122 6.15 -5.65 -14.19
CA SER A 122 4.75 -5.82 -13.77
C SER A 122 4.54 -5.49 -12.28
N ILE A 123 5.62 -5.24 -11.55
CA ILE A 123 5.63 -5.00 -10.11
C ILE A 123 5.64 -3.51 -9.81
N ARG A 124 4.87 -3.12 -8.79
CA ARG A 124 4.83 -1.76 -8.25
C ARG A 124 5.98 -1.54 -7.28
N TRP A 125 7.14 -1.13 -7.79
CA TRP A 125 8.36 -0.92 -7.01
C TRP A 125 8.30 0.23 -6.00
N PHE A 126 7.57 1.30 -6.32
CA PHE A 126 7.49 2.51 -5.51
C PHE A 126 7.00 2.27 -4.07
N ILE A 127 6.25 1.20 -3.85
CA ILE A 127 5.70 0.83 -2.53
C ILE A 127 6.78 0.19 -1.68
N GLU A 128 7.56 -0.71 -2.27
CA GLU A 128 8.67 -1.34 -1.59
C GLU A 128 9.81 -0.37 -1.35
N ASP A 129 10.04 0.55 -2.28
CA ASP A 129 11.02 1.63 -2.11
C ASP A 129 10.60 2.53 -0.93
N ALA A 130 9.31 2.91 -0.84
CA ALA A 130 8.80 3.68 0.30
C ALA A 130 8.98 2.91 1.63
N LEU A 131 8.65 1.61 1.66
CA LEU A 131 8.76 0.80 2.86
C LEU A 131 10.21 0.35 3.18
N GLY A 132 11.18 0.61 2.31
CA GLY A 132 12.56 0.13 2.45
C GLY A 132 12.68 -1.40 2.32
N ARG A 133 11.78 -2.02 1.57
CA ARG A 133 11.60 -3.49 1.45
C ARG A 133 11.93 -4.04 0.07
N ARG A 134 12.59 -3.26 -0.79
CA ARG A 134 12.96 -3.69 -2.14
C ARG A 134 13.69 -5.05 -2.19
N PHE A 135 14.53 -5.32 -1.18
CA PHE A 135 15.26 -6.59 -1.06
C PHE A 135 14.34 -7.81 -0.90
N ILE A 136 13.16 -7.65 -0.30
CA ILE A 136 12.17 -8.71 -0.13
C ILE A 136 11.65 -9.15 -1.50
N LEU A 137 11.13 -8.22 -2.30
CA LEU A 137 10.67 -8.56 -3.66
C LEU A 137 11.83 -9.02 -4.55
N GLY A 138 13.02 -8.44 -4.38
CA GLY A 138 14.22 -8.89 -5.10
C GLY A 138 14.56 -10.36 -4.82
N ASP A 139 14.43 -10.80 -3.57
CA ASP A 139 14.60 -12.20 -3.18
C ASP A 139 13.48 -13.09 -3.75
N LEU A 140 12.23 -12.64 -3.70
CA LEU A 140 11.08 -13.39 -4.26
C LEU A 140 11.17 -13.57 -5.78
N LEU A 141 11.70 -12.58 -6.50
CA LEU A 141 11.90 -12.66 -7.95
C LEU A 141 13.00 -13.64 -8.37
N ASN A 142 13.83 -14.11 -7.44
CA ASN A 142 14.79 -15.17 -7.72
C ASN A 142 14.15 -16.57 -7.69
N ALA A 143 12.88 -16.69 -7.27
CA ALA A 143 12.19 -17.96 -7.32
C ALA A 143 11.89 -18.37 -8.77
N ASN A 144 12.17 -19.63 -9.11
CA ASN A 144 11.93 -20.18 -10.44
C ASN A 144 10.60 -20.91 -10.56
N ASN A 145 10.01 -21.30 -9.44
CA ASN A 145 8.73 -21.98 -9.38
C ASN A 145 7.97 -21.59 -8.09
N ILE A 146 6.70 -22.03 -8.03
CA ILE A 146 5.79 -21.65 -6.94
C ILE A 146 6.24 -22.25 -5.59
N ASP A 147 6.82 -23.45 -5.58
CA ASP A 147 7.28 -24.09 -4.34
C ASP A 147 8.48 -23.34 -3.74
N GLU A 148 9.42 -22.91 -4.59
CA GLU A 148 10.56 -22.08 -4.21
C GLU A 148 10.08 -20.71 -3.71
N LEU A 149 9.13 -20.09 -4.42
CA LEU A 149 8.52 -18.83 -3.99
C LEU A 149 7.87 -18.95 -2.61
N THR A 150 7.13 -20.04 -2.37
CA THR A 150 6.48 -20.34 -1.08
C THR A 150 7.51 -20.52 0.03
N SER A 151 8.61 -21.21 -0.27
CA SER A 151 9.70 -21.43 0.68
C SER A 151 10.38 -20.11 1.08
N ARG A 152 10.67 -19.23 0.10
CA ARG A 152 11.24 -17.89 0.33
C ARG A 152 10.28 -17.00 1.12
N LEU A 153 8.99 -16.99 0.77
CA LEU A 153 7.94 -16.28 1.51
C LEU A 153 7.89 -16.72 2.98
N THR A 154 7.94 -18.03 3.23
CA THR A 154 7.90 -18.59 4.59
C THR A 154 9.14 -18.19 5.40
N ALA A 155 10.31 -18.18 4.76
CA ALA A 155 11.57 -17.77 5.38
C ALA A 155 11.58 -16.29 5.81
N GLN A 156 10.91 -15.41 5.05
CA GLN A 156 10.91 -13.97 5.34
C GLN A 156 10.07 -13.54 6.55
N ARG A 157 9.32 -14.46 7.21
CA ARG A 157 8.60 -14.25 8.49
C ARG A 157 7.86 -12.90 8.61
N THR A 158 7.27 -12.41 7.53
CA THR A 158 6.44 -11.20 7.56
C THR A 158 5.01 -11.59 7.97
N ASN A 159 4.47 -10.96 9.01
CA ASN A 159 3.10 -11.19 9.54
C ASN A 159 1.99 -11.22 8.44
N PRO A 160 2.03 -10.40 7.36
CA PRO A 160 1.08 -10.54 6.25
C PRO A 160 1.27 -11.82 5.41
N VAL A 161 2.49 -12.36 5.33
CA VAL A 161 2.83 -13.54 4.51
C VAL A 161 2.35 -14.85 5.13
N ILE A 162 2.28 -14.96 6.46
CA ILE A 162 1.70 -16.15 7.13
C ILE A 162 0.21 -16.32 6.75
N THR A 163 -0.53 -15.21 6.63
CA THR A 163 -1.91 -15.21 6.11
C THR A 163 -1.98 -15.66 4.65
N TRP A 164 -0.93 -15.43 3.88
CA TRP A 164 -0.84 -15.79 2.47
C TRP A 164 -0.39 -17.21 2.22
N VAL A 165 0.56 -17.76 2.98
CA VAL A 165 0.93 -19.19 2.91
C VAL A 165 -0.32 -20.05 3.12
N LYS A 166 -1.17 -19.67 4.10
CA LYS A 166 -2.47 -20.32 4.32
C LYS A 166 -3.43 -20.14 3.15
N ALA A 167 -3.47 -18.96 2.53
CA ALA A 167 -4.30 -18.73 1.34
C ALA A 167 -3.78 -19.50 0.11
N MET A 168 -2.46 -19.66 -0.02
CA MET A 168 -1.81 -20.44 -1.08
C MET A 168 -2.06 -21.93 -0.92
N ASP A 169 -2.01 -22.46 0.30
CA ASP A 169 -2.43 -23.83 0.60
C ASP A 169 -3.90 -24.07 0.21
N ILE A 170 -4.77 -23.09 0.43
CA ILE A 170 -6.18 -23.19 0.04
C ILE A 170 -6.34 -23.18 -1.49
N VAL A 171 -5.66 -22.29 -2.20
CA VAL A 171 -5.71 -22.20 -3.67
C VAL A 171 -5.12 -23.44 -4.34
N ARG A 172 -3.97 -23.92 -3.84
CA ARG A 172 -3.29 -25.12 -4.34
C ARG A 172 -4.18 -26.37 -4.22
N ASN A 173 -4.99 -26.45 -3.16
CA ASN A 173 -5.87 -27.59 -2.91
C ASN A 173 -7.26 -27.44 -3.53
N ASN A 174 -7.58 -26.31 -4.18
CA ASN A 174 -8.91 -26.05 -4.75
C ASN A 174 -8.81 -25.30 -6.09
N PRO A 175 -8.75 -25.99 -7.24
CA PRO A 175 -8.50 -25.40 -8.56
C PRO A 175 -9.62 -24.50 -9.12
N GLY A 176 -10.68 -24.21 -8.35
CA GLY A 176 -11.77 -23.28 -8.70
C GLY A 176 -11.84 -22.02 -7.83
N PHE A 177 -10.77 -21.68 -7.10
CA PHE A 177 -10.77 -20.59 -6.12
C PHE A 177 -10.71 -19.19 -6.77
N ASP A 178 -11.81 -18.44 -6.68
CA ASP A 178 -11.98 -17.16 -7.37
C ASP A 178 -11.45 -15.92 -6.60
N GLU A 179 -11.14 -14.84 -7.32
CA GLU A 179 -10.43 -13.64 -6.84
C GLU A 179 -11.16 -12.88 -5.69
N LEU A 180 -12.48 -13.05 -5.60
CA LEU A 180 -13.33 -12.49 -4.54
C LEU A 180 -13.11 -13.18 -3.18
N SER A 181 -12.90 -14.49 -3.19
CA SER A 181 -12.71 -15.30 -1.98
C SER A 181 -11.38 -15.00 -1.28
N THR A 182 -10.33 -14.73 -2.06
CA THR A 182 -9.03 -14.27 -1.52
C THR A 182 -9.16 -12.88 -0.90
N LYS A 183 -9.84 -11.94 -1.57
CA LYS A 183 -10.10 -10.60 -1.02
C LYS A 183 -10.88 -10.69 0.31
N GLN A 184 -11.92 -11.52 0.40
CA GLN A 184 -12.72 -11.70 1.62
C GLN A 184 -11.89 -12.25 2.79
N CYS A 185 -11.04 -13.25 2.53
CA CYS A 185 -10.23 -13.93 3.55
C CYS A 185 -9.12 -13.03 4.12
N LEU A 186 -8.49 -12.22 3.26
CA LEU A 186 -7.43 -11.27 3.64
C LEU A 186 -7.95 -10.04 4.36
N ILE A 187 -9.09 -9.51 3.91
CA ILE A 187 -9.77 -8.39 4.56
C ILE A 187 -10.23 -8.83 5.96
N GLY A 188 -10.74 -10.06 6.12
CA GLY A 188 -11.15 -10.63 7.41
C GLY A 188 -10.00 -10.75 8.42
N HIS A 189 -8.82 -11.22 8.01
CA HIS A 189 -7.67 -11.39 8.90
C HIS A 189 -6.86 -10.10 9.16
N GLY A 190 -6.77 -9.20 8.18
CA GLY A 190 -6.10 -7.89 8.35
C GLY A 190 -6.91 -6.93 9.21
N LEU A 191 -8.24 -6.89 9.05
CA LEU A 191 -9.12 -6.01 9.81
C LEU A 191 -9.46 -6.54 11.21
N SER A 192 -9.35 -7.84 11.48
CA SER A 192 -9.61 -8.38 12.83
C SER A 192 -8.60 -7.91 13.88
N ARG A 193 -7.41 -7.44 13.47
CA ARG A 193 -6.48 -6.71 14.35
C ARG A 193 -6.87 -5.24 14.58
N LEU A 194 -7.48 -4.59 13.59
CA LEU A 194 -7.96 -3.20 13.68
C LEU A 194 -9.34 -3.09 14.37
N ARG A 195 -10.10 -4.18 14.44
CA ARG A 195 -11.40 -4.23 15.14
C ARG A 195 -11.31 -4.45 16.65
N ARG A 196 -10.11 -4.62 17.22
CA ARG A 196 -9.98 -4.62 18.68
C ARG A 196 -10.04 -3.17 19.17
N PRO A 197 -11.08 -2.74 19.91
CA PRO A 197 -11.03 -1.45 20.57
C PRO A 197 -9.79 -1.42 21.49
N PRO A 198 -9.16 -0.25 21.69
CA PRO A 198 -8.06 -0.13 22.64
C PRO A 198 -8.55 -0.64 23.99
N THR A 199 -7.93 -1.71 24.46
CA THR A 199 -8.28 -2.40 25.69
C THR A 199 -8.43 -1.38 26.79
N GLN A 200 -9.64 -1.31 27.35
CA GLN A 200 -10.00 -0.51 28.52
C GLN A 200 -8.89 -0.62 29.58
N LEU A 201 -8.40 0.54 30.02
CA LEU A 201 -7.60 0.72 31.23
C LEU A 201 -8.37 0.19 32.45
N ARG A 202 -8.41 -1.13 32.65
CA ARG A 202 -8.76 -1.74 33.93
C ARG A 202 -7.47 -2.06 34.65
N ARG A 203 -7.01 -1.09 35.44
CA ARG A 203 -6.28 -1.24 36.70
C ARG A 203 -6.03 0.16 37.23
N PHE A 204 -6.94 0.64 38.08
CA PHE A 204 -6.72 1.58 39.20
C PHE A 204 -8.06 2.15 39.67
N GLN A 205 -8.96 1.31 40.22
CA GLN A 205 -9.96 1.74 41.20
C GLN A 205 -10.34 0.53 42.06
N SER A 206 -9.53 0.28 43.09
CA SER A 206 -9.90 -0.55 44.25
C SER A 206 -9.05 -0.12 45.44
N SER A 207 -9.40 1.03 46.01
CA SER A 207 -9.20 1.42 47.41
C SER A 207 -10.01 2.70 47.59
N TRP A 208 -10.37 3.06 48.82
CA TRP A 208 -11.40 4.03 49.21
C TRP A 208 -12.80 3.44 49.36
N SER A 209 -12.89 2.42 50.22
CA SER A 209 -14.03 2.26 51.11
C SER A 209 -13.96 3.33 52.20
N ILE A 210 -14.79 4.37 52.08
CA ILE A 210 -15.16 5.23 53.22
C ILE A 210 -16.53 4.76 53.67
N SER A 211 -16.57 4.21 54.87
CA SER A 211 -17.76 3.86 55.63
C SER A 211 -18.38 5.12 56.22
N THR A 212 -19.61 5.45 55.81
CA THR A 212 -20.52 6.32 56.55
C THR A 212 -21.94 5.84 56.33
N THR A 213 -22.42 4.96 57.21
CA THR A 213 -23.70 5.11 57.92
C THR A 213 -23.68 4.23 59.16
#